data_AF-A0A938GPF7-F1
#
_entry.id   AF-A0A938GPF7-F1
#
_cell.length_a   1.000
_cell.length_b   1.000
_cell.length_c   1.000
_cell.angle_alpha   90.00
_cell.angle_beta   90.00
_cell.angle_gamma   90.00
#
_symmetry.space_group_name_H-M   'P 1'
#
loop_
_entity.id
_entity.type
_entity.pdbx_description
1 polymer ?
#
loop_
_entity_poly.entity_id
_entity_poly.type
_entity_poly.pdbx_seq_one_letter_code
_entity_poly.pdbx_strand_id
1 'polypeptide(L)'
;MLEAVFHTTDSRGDSVLSSLQIERAGEAVRIAWPAALVDFVLESSPDLQPGSWSMVSQYTEVTAGMSVTTLPAPGSQQFFRLRKL
;
A
#
# COMPACT_ATOMS: atom_id res chain seq x y z
N MET A 1 -11.47 -13.49 -34.14
CA MET A 1 -11.57 -12.03 -34.02
C MET A 1 -12.69 -11.76 -33.01
N LEU A 2 -12.53 -11.33 -31.75
CA LEU A 2 -11.43 -10.92 -30.86
C LEU A 2 -11.70 -11.62 -29.50
N GLU A 3 -10.74 -12.38 -28.94
CA GLU A 3 -9.94 -12.09 -27.73
C GLU A 3 -10.63 -12.39 -26.38
N ALA A 4 -10.12 -13.44 -25.72
CA ALA A 4 -10.48 -13.86 -24.38
C ALA A 4 -9.86 -12.91 -23.36
N VAL A 5 -10.70 -12.33 -22.49
CA VAL A 5 -10.24 -11.55 -21.33
C VAL A 5 -9.81 -12.55 -20.25
N PHE A 6 -8.50 -12.76 -20.13
CA PHE A 6 -7.92 -13.54 -19.05
C PHE A 6 -8.10 -12.80 -17.72
N HIS A 7 -9.13 -13.13 -16.95
CA HIS A 7 -9.13 -12.88 -15.51
C HIS A 7 -8.34 -14.03 -14.86
N THR A 8 -7.03 -13.88 -14.73
CA THR A 8 -6.22 -14.79 -13.91
C THR A 8 -6.46 -14.47 -12.44
N THR A 9 -7.55 -14.98 -11.88
CA THR A 9 -7.61 -15.20 -10.44
C THR A 9 -6.81 -16.48 -10.18
N ASP A 10 -5.53 -16.36 -9.80
CA ASP A 10 -4.81 -17.50 -9.23
C ASP A 10 -5.51 -17.90 -7.93
N SER A 11 -5.67 -19.21 -7.74
CA SER A 11 -6.43 -19.82 -6.64
C SER A 11 -5.71 -19.76 -5.29
N ARG A 12 -4.71 -18.87 -5.16
CA ARG A 12 -4.11 -18.42 -3.90
C ARG A 12 -4.68 -17.10 -3.36
N GLY A 13 -5.81 -16.62 -3.89
CA GLY A 13 -6.50 -15.45 -3.31
C GLY A 13 -5.68 -14.16 -3.34
N ASP A 14 -4.74 -14.04 -4.28
CA ASP A 14 -3.99 -12.81 -4.50
C ASP A 14 -4.88 -11.82 -5.27
N SER A 15 -5.69 -11.08 -4.50
CA SER A 15 -6.40 -9.91 -4.98
C SER A 15 -5.38 -8.80 -5.29
N VAL A 16 -4.68 -8.91 -6.42
CA VAL A 16 -3.68 -7.94 -6.91
C VAL A 16 -4.23 -6.51 -7.13
N LEU A 17 -5.53 -6.31 -6.93
CA LEU A 17 -6.21 -5.02 -7.09
C LEU A 17 -6.58 -4.35 -5.75
N SER A 18 -6.22 -4.91 -4.59
CA SER A 18 -6.62 -4.33 -3.28
C SER A 18 -5.65 -4.59 -2.13
N SER A 19 -4.48 -5.17 -2.35
CA SER A 19 -3.51 -5.40 -1.28
C SER A 19 -2.59 -4.18 -1.10
N LEU A 20 -2.62 -3.57 0.09
CA LEU A 20 -1.53 -2.73 0.56
C LEU A 20 -0.31 -3.65 0.76
N GLN A 21 0.76 -3.38 0.02
CA GLN A 21 2.00 -4.13 0.06
C GLN A 21 3.02 -3.39 0.91
N ILE A 22 3.81 -4.13 1.67
CA ILE A 22 4.94 -3.60 2.43
C ILE A 22 6.14 -4.53 2.26
N GLU A 23 7.27 -3.96 1.90
CA GLU A 23 8.54 -4.66 1.74
C GLU A 23 9.67 -3.88 2.42
N ARG A 24 10.67 -4.59 2.94
CA ARG A 24 11.87 -3.94 3.49
C ARG A 24 12.91 -3.78 2.39
N ALA A 25 13.39 -2.56 2.19
CA ALA A 25 14.43 -2.20 1.24
C ALA A 25 15.62 -1.60 2.00
N GLY A 26 16.51 -2.47 2.52
CA GLY A 26 17.65 -2.06 3.34
C GLY A 26 17.22 -1.40 4.67
N GLU A 27 17.60 -0.14 4.85
CA GLU A 27 17.21 0.69 6.01
C GLU A 27 15.87 1.41 5.80
N ALA A 28 15.18 1.13 4.70
CA ALA A 28 13.86 1.67 4.40
C ALA A 28 12.80 0.58 4.37
N VAL A 29 11.54 1.02 4.47
CA VAL A 29 10.36 0.23 4.13
C VAL A 29 9.68 0.91 2.94
N ARG A 30 9.33 0.10 1.95
CA ARG A 30 8.58 0.53 0.78
C ARG A 30 7.16 0.01 0.92
N ILE A 31 6.22 0.94 0.87
CA ILE A 31 4.79 0.67 1.02
C ILE A 31 4.15 1.01 -0.31
N ALA A 32 3.44 0.06 -0.90
CA ALA A 32 2.87 0.20 -2.22
C ALA A 32 1.41 -0.22 -2.27
N TRP A 33 0.63 0.46 -3.10
CA TRP A 33 -0.78 0.12 -3.36
C TRP A 33 -1.17 0.49 -4.79
N PRO A 34 -2.25 -0.07 -5.35
CA PRO A 34 -2.68 0.25 -6.71
C PRO A 34 -2.96 1.74 -6.87
N ALA A 35 -2.38 2.38 -7.90
CA ALA A 35 -2.63 3.79 -8.21
C ALA A 35 -4.07 4.05 -8.68
N ALA A 36 -4.82 2.99 -9.03
CA ALA A 36 -6.25 3.03 -9.30
C ALA A 36 -7.09 3.39 -8.06
N LEU A 37 -6.53 3.26 -6.85
CA LEU A 37 -7.18 3.69 -5.60
C LEU A 37 -7.04 5.21 -5.45
N VAL A 38 -7.95 5.93 -6.11
CA VAL A 38 -8.08 7.40 -6.01
C VAL A 38 -8.68 7.82 -4.67
N ASP A 39 -8.30 9.00 -4.19
CA ASP A 39 -8.75 9.57 -2.90
C ASP A 39 -8.41 8.69 -1.68
N PHE A 40 -7.32 7.93 -1.74
CA PHE A 40 -6.77 7.22 -0.58
C PHE A 40 -5.50 7.88 -0.07
N VAL A 41 -5.35 7.85 1.25
CA VAL A 41 -4.15 8.33 1.94
C VAL A 41 -3.57 7.23 2.80
N LEU A 42 -2.24 7.18 2.85
CA LEU A 42 -1.53 6.28 3.74
C LEU A 42 -1.53 6.86 5.16
N GLU A 43 -1.90 6.03 6.13
CA GLU A 43 -1.80 6.36 7.55
C GLU A 43 -0.93 5.34 8.26
N SER A 44 -0.24 5.80 9.30
CA SER A 44 0.59 4.97 10.17
C SER A 44 0.16 5.08 11.62
N SER A 45 0.39 4.03 12.41
CA SER A 45 0.14 4.02 13.85
C SER A 45 1.08 3.07 14.59
N PRO A 46 1.54 3.39 15.81
CA PRO A 46 2.36 2.48 16.61
C PRO A 46 1.56 1.30 17.18
N ASP A 47 0.22 1.39 17.17
CA ASP A 47 -0.70 0.39 17.71
C ASP A 47 -2.00 0.34 16.87
N LEU A 48 -2.91 -0.56 17.24
CA LEU A 48 -4.20 -0.72 16.55
C LEU A 48 -5.35 0.03 17.24
N GLN A 49 -5.07 0.92 18.20
CA GLN A 49 -6.12 1.64 18.90
C GLN A 49 -6.81 2.68 17.99
N PRO A 50 -8.11 2.89 18.16
CA PRO A 50 -8.81 3.97 17.47
C PRO A 50 -8.23 5.33 17.92
N GLY A 51 -8.00 6.23 16.96
CA GLY A 51 -7.44 7.56 17.21
C GLY A 51 -5.90 7.66 17.15
N SER A 52 -5.17 6.54 17.20
CA SER A 52 -3.70 6.53 17.10
C SER A 52 -3.18 6.68 15.65
N TRP A 53 -4.06 6.77 14.66
CA TRP A 53 -3.70 6.80 13.24
C TRP A 53 -3.41 8.23 12.79
N SER A 54 -2.24 8.42 12.19
CA SER A 54 -1.81 9.71 11.61
C SER A 54 -1.47 9.55 10.14
N MET A 55 -1.74 10.58 9.35
CA MET A 55 -1.37 10.63 7.93
C MET A 55 0.15 10.57 7.76
N VAL A 56 0.59 9.76 6.79
CA VAL A 56 1.99 9.72 6.35
C VAL A 56 2.21 10.86 5.36
N SER A 57 3.04 11.83 5.72
CA SER A 57 3.30 13.05 4.92
C SER A 57 4.38 12.87 3.85
N GLN A 58 5.03 11.71 3.81
CA GLN A 58 6.09 11.41 2.86
C GLN A 58 5.56 11.36 1.43
N TYR A 59 6.40 11.80 0.49
CA TYR A 59 6.06 11.81 -0.91
C TYR A 59 5.73 10.40 -1.41
N THR A 60 4.64 10.31 -2.17
CA THR A 60 4.21 9.07 -2.82
C THR A 60 4.43 9.23 -4.31
N GLU A 61 5.23 8.35 -4.88
CA GLU A 61 5.50 8.31 -6.31
C GLU A 61 4.60 7.28 -6.98
N VAL A 62 4.10 7.58 -8.19
CA VAL A 62 3.33 6.62 -8.98
C VAL A 62 4.23 6.02 -10.05
N THR A 63 4.51 4.72 -9.94
CA THR A 63 5.40 4.00 -10.86
C THR A 63 4.78 2.65 -11.22
N ALA A 64 4.73 2.35 -12.52
CA ALA A 64 4.17 1.09 -13.05
C ALA A 64 2.73 0.76 -12.56
N GLY A 65 1.89 1.78 -12.38
CA GLY A 65 0.50 1.60 -11.91
C GLY A 65 0.35 1.42 -10.40
N MET A 66 1.42 1.59 -9.64
CA MET A 66 1.42 1.52 -8.18
C MET A 66 1.80 2.87 -7.58
N SER A 67 1.07 3.29 -6.56
CA SER A 67 1.48 4.35 -5.64
C SER A 67 2.46 3.77 -4.63
N VAL A 68 3.59 4.44 -4.44
CA VAL A 68 4.72 3.93 -3.67
C VAL A 68 5.23 5.01 -2.74
N THR A 69 5.22 4.72 -1.44
CA THR A 69 5.83 5.55 -0.40
C THR A 69 7.03 4.81 0.19
N THR A 70 8.18 5.48 0.24
CA THR A 70 9.38 4.94 0.91
C THR A 70 9.61 5.69 2.21
N LEU A 71 9.67 4.96 3.31
CA LEU A 71 9.88 5.47 4.66
C LEU A 71 11.18 4.91 5.24
N PRO A 72 11.87 5.63 6.14
CA PRO A 72 12.89 4.99 6.97
C PRO A 72 12.26 3.82 7.75
N ALA A 73 12.97 2.71 7.85
CA ALA A 73 12.51 1.56 8.61
C ALA A 73 12.34 1.97 10.08
N PRO A 74 11.15 1.78 10.68
CA PRO A 74 10.93 2.17 12.05
C PRO A 74 11.76 1.27 12.98
N GLY A 75 12.36 1.87 14.02
CA GLY A 75 13.08 1.13 15.07
C GLY A 75 12.16 0.34 16.01
N SER A 76 10.84 0.48 15.84
CA SER A 76 9.79 -0.19 16.60
C SER A 76 8.68 -0.67 15.66
N GLN A 77 7.72 -1.44 16.18
CA GLN A 77 6.54 -1.81 15.41
C GLN A 77 5.76 -0.57 14.95
N GLN A 78 5.30 -0.62 13.70
CA GLN A 78 4.44 0.37 13.07
C GLN A 78 3.42 -0.37 12.21
N PHE A 79 2.16 0.07 12.28
CA PHE A 79 1.06 -0.40 11.47
C PHE A 79 0.75 0.62 10.38
N PHE A 80 0.25 0.14 9.24
CA PHE A 80 -0.09 0.98 8.10
C PHE A 80 -1.48 0.61 7.57
N ARG A 81 -2.22 1.61 7.11
CA ARG A 81 -3.51 1.42 6.43
C ARG A 81 -3.71 2.45 5.34
N LEU A 82 -4.56 2.13 4.37
CA LEU A 82 -5.13 3.12 3.46
C LEU A 82 -6.47 3.59 4.02
N ARG A 83 -6.67 4.90 4.08
CA ARG A 83 -7.95 5.51 4.42
C ARG A 83 -8.47 6.28 3.21
N LYS A 84 -9.73 6.04 2.85
CA LYS A 84 -10.43 6.85 1.85
C LYS A 84 -10.73 8.24 2.44
N LEU A 85 -10.45 9.30 1.68
CA LEU A 85 -10.80 10.68 2.01
C LEU A 85 -12.30 10.94 1.82
#